data_AF-A0A662CLV0-F1
#
_entry.id   AF-A0A662CLV0-F1
#
_cell.length_a   1.000
_cell.length_b   1.000
_cell.length_c   1.000
_cell.angle_alpha   90.00
_cell.angle_beta   90.00
_cell.angle_gamma   90.00
#
_symmetry.space_group_name_H-M   'P 1'
#
loop_
_entity.id
_entity.type
_entity.pdbx_description
1 polymer ?
#
loop_
_entity_poly.entity_id
_entity_poly.type
_entity_poly.pdbx_seq_one_letter_code
_entity_poly.pdbx_strand_id
1 'polypeptide(L)'
;KKGSIEFTYPEISVQAVCYEDNIPLTIHAGIGTDVLDQHLYFDGEAKGGCSGRDFLIYTEEVARLTEGGVILNVGSAVTGPEVFLKAASMAGNTGHTPGRIVTADFDLRPYNPEKFTDENAVGYYYRDQKSIVTRVPQAYGGQGTYIEGNQKQTFPLLYKKLLEL
;
A
#
# COMPACT_ATOMS: atom_id res chain seq x y z
N LYS A 1 31.79 2.96 -8.47
CA LYS A 1 32.67 2.54 -7.35
C LYS A 1 33.37 1.24 -7.76
N LYS A 2 34.67 1.04 -7.48
CA LYS A 2 35.35 -0.24 -7.79
C LYS A 2 34.54 -1.40 -7.18
N GLY A 3 34.03 -2.31 -8.01
CA GLY A 3 33.14 -3.41 -7.60
C GLY A 3 31.63 -3.17 -7.77
N SER A 4 31.20 -2.15 -8.52
CA SER A 4 29.78 -2.01 -8.87
C SER A 4 29.35 -3.14 -9.82
N ILE A 5 28.31 -3.87 -9.43
CA ILE A 5 27.61 -4.80 -10.31
C ILE A 5 26.86 -3.95 -11.34
N GLU A 6 27.14 -4.14 -12.63
CA GLU A 6 26.28 -3.63 -13.70
C GLU A 6 25.10 -4.58 -13.86
N PHE A 7 23.89 -4.06 -13.64
CA PHE A 7 22.66 -4.80 -13.91
C PHE A 7 22.38 -4.77 -15.42
N THR A 8 21.97 -5.90 -16.00
CA THR A 8 21.72 -5.99 -17.46
C THR A 8 20.47 -5.21 -17.88
N TYR A 9 19.47 -5.11 -17.00
CA TYR A 9 18.18 -4.46 -17.29
C TYR A 9 17.72 -3.63 -16.07
N PRO A 10 18.41 -2.54 -15.69
CA PRO A 10 18.00 -1.71 -14.55
C PRO A 10 16.62 -1.07 -14.78
N GLU A 11 16.24 -0.79 -16.02
CA GLU A 11 15.00 -0.11 -16.41
C GLU A 11 13.72 -0.92 -16.11
N ILE A 12 13.83 -2.24 -15.93
CA ILE A 12 12.69 -3.08 -15.53
C ILE A 12 12.59 -3.25 -14.00
N SER A 13 13.58 -2.79 -13.26
CA SER A 13 13.58 -2.84 -11.79
C SER A 13 12.82 -1.64 -11.23
N VAL A 14 11.68 -1.90 -10.60
CA VAL A 14 10.87 -0.87 -9.91
C VAL A 14 11.73 -0.07 -8.94
N GLN A 15 12.64 -0.72 -8.21
CA GLN A 15 13.50 -0.05 -7.23
C GLN A 15 14.53 0.88 -7.89
N ALA A 16 15.12 0.46 -9.01
CA ALA A 16 16.10 1.27 -9.72
C ALA A 16 15.41 2.49 -10.35
N VAL A 17 14.27 2.28 -11.02
CA VAL A 17 13.48 3.37 -11.62
C VAL A 17 13.00 4.37 -10.56
N CYS A 18 12.46 3.89 -9.42
CA CYS A 18 12.08 4.79 -8.32
C CYS A 18 13.26 5.62 -7.81
N TYR A 19 14.44 5.03 -7.69
CA TYR A 19 15.65 5.74 -7.26
C TYR A 19 16.08 6.81 -8.29
N GLU A 20 16.10 6.46 -9.57
CA GLU A 20 16.50 7.35 -10.67
C GLU A 20 15.51 8.53 -10.82
N ASP A 21 14.21 8.26 -10.67
CA ASP A 21 13.14 9.24 -10.83
C ASP A 21 12.82 10.02 -9.54
N ASN A 22 13.56 9.78 -8.44
CA ASN A 22 13.32 10.38 -7.13
C ASN A 22 11.90 10.14 -6.59
N ILE A 23 11.32 8.97 -6.88
CA ILE A 23 10.03 8.53 -6.37
C ILE A 23 10.27 7.74 -5.08
N PRO A 24 9.69 8.14 -3.94
CA PRO A 24 9.84 7.40 -2.70
C PRO A 24 9.34 5.95 -2.83
N LEU A 25 10.22 5.01 -2.51
CA LEU A 25 9.88 3.59 -2.36
C LEU A 25 10.12 3.20 -0.91
N THR A 26 9.11 2.63 -0.28
CA THR A 26 9.12 2.25 1.14
C THR A 26 8.89 0.75 1.31
N ILE A 27 9.55 0.16 2.30
CA ILE A 27 9.43 -1.25 2.65
C ILE A 27 8.96 -1.34 4.10
N HIS A 28 7.78 -1.95 4.30
CA HIS A 28 7.19 -2.15 5.62
C HIS A 28 7.32 -3.63 6.01
N ALA A 29 8.48 -4.00 6.54
CA ALA A 29 8.82 -5.39 6.77
C ALA A 29 8.28 -5.89 8.12
N GLY A 30 7.69 -7.10 8.12
CA GLY A 30 7.21 -7.76 9.32
C GLY A 30 8.27 -8.67 9.93
N ILE A 31 8.30 -8.79 11.27
CA ILE A 31 9.16 -9.77 11.93
C ILE A 31 8.55 -11.17 11.75
N GLY A 32 9.35 -12.10 11.21
CA GLY A 32 8.94 -13.47 10.91
C GLY A 32 8.20 -13.62 9.58
N THR A 33 8.08 -12.54 8.78
CA THR A 33 7.46 -12.60 7.45
C THR A 33 8.46 -12.85 6.33
N ASP A 34 9.73 -12.49 6.54
CA ASP A 34 10.76 -12.57 5.52
C ASP A 34 11.73 -13.72 5.81
N VAL A 35 12.17 -14.41 4.74
CA VAL A 35 13.11 -15.51 4.84
C VAL A 35 14.45 -15.10 5.50
N LEU A 36 14.82 -13.82 5.37
CA LEU A 36 16.05 -13.28 5.95
C LEU A 36 16.03 -13.23 7.48
N ASP A 37 14.86 -13.30 8.11
CA ASP A 37 14.75 -13.25 9.58
C ASP A 37 15.36 -14.48 10.26
N GLN A 38 15.58 -15.55 9.49
CA GLN A 38 16.22 -16.79 9.95
C GLN A 38 17.75 -16.78 9.75
N HIS A 39 18.29 -15.76 9.08
CA HIS A 39 19.71 -15.70 8.74
C HIS A 39 20.56 -15.30 9.96
N LEU A 40 21.78 -15.83 10.06
CA LEU A 40 22.69 -15.52 11.17
C LEU A 40 22.98 -14.02 11.33
N TYR A 41 22.96 -13.27 10.23
CA TYR A 41 23.19 -11.83 10.22
C TYR A 41 21.89 -11.01 10.28
N PHE A 42 20.77 -11.62 10.68
CA PHE A 42 19.55 -10.88 10.92
C PHE A 42 19.72 -9.88 12.07
N ASP A 43 19.35 -8.63 11.81
CA ASP A 43 19.34 -7.56 12.79
C ASP A 43 17.93 -6.96 12.86
N GLY A 44 17.24 -7.23 13.98
CA GLY A 44 15.89 -6.75 14.23
C GLY A 44 15.80 -5.24 14.46
N GLU A 45 16.84 -4.63 15.02
CA GLU A 45 16.92 -3.17 15.19
C GLU A 45 17.04 -2.50 13.83
N ALA A 46 17.93 -3.00 12.97
CA ALA A 46 18.07 -2.49 11.61
C ALA A 46 16.77 -2.64 10.81
N LYS A 47 16.14 -3.83 10.81
CA LYS A 47 14.89 -4.09 10.08
C LYS A 47 13.74 -3.20 10.57
N GLY A 48 13.53 -3.13 11.87
CA GLY A 48 12.49 -2.31 12.48
C GLY A 48 12.75 -0.81 12.27
N GLY A 49 13.99 -0.37 12.48
CA GLY A 49 14.40 1.02 12.30
C GLY A 49 14.32 1.50 10.85
N CYS A 50 14.60 0.64 9.87
CA CYS A 50 14.33 0.94 8.46
C CYS A 50 12.83 1.06 8.18
N SER A 51 12.04 0.06 8.58
CA SER A 51 10.59 0.05 8.33
C SER A 51 9.87 1.23 8.99
N GLY A 52 10.34 1.67 10.16
CA GLY A 52 9.82 2.84 10.86
C GLY A 52 10.11 4.15 10.14
N ARG A 53 11.31 4.33 9.58
CA ARG A 53 11.64 5.51 8.73
C ARG A 53 10.82 5.51 7.45
N ASP A 54 10.72 4.35 6.80
CA ASP A 54 9.91 4.15 5.61
C ASP A 54 8.44 4.44 5.86
N PHE A 55 7.91 4.09 7.04
CA PHE A 55 6.55 4.44 7.45
C PHE A 55 6.32 5.95 7.53
N LEU A 56 7.30 6.71 8.03
CA LEU A 56 7.20 8.18 8.07
C LEU A 56 7.30 8.80 6.68
N ILE A 57 8.16 8.28 5.81
CA ILE A 57 8.24 8.72 4.40
C ILE A 57 6.89 8.48 3.69
N TYR A 58 6.32 7.29 3.84
CA TYR A 58 5.00 6.98 3.27
C TYR A 58 3.90 7.87 3.85
N THR A 59 3.94 8.16 5.15
CA THR A 59 2.97 9.04 5.82
C THR A 59 3.03 10.48 5.30
N GLU A 60 4.24 10.99 5.03
CA GLU A 60 4.42 12.31 4.41
C GLU A 60 3.80 12.36 3.01
N GLU A 61 3.95 11.32 2.19
CA GLU A 61 3.30 11.27 0.88
C GLU A 61 1.77 11.20 0.99
N VAL A 62 1.23 10.46 1.97
CA VAL A 62 -0.22 10.43 2.25
C VAL A 62 -0.72 11.80 2.71
N ALA A 63 0.07 12.55 3.48
CA ALA A 63 -0.28 13.90 3.94
C ALA A 63 -0.41 14.92 2.80
N ARG A 64 0.11 14.62 1.60
CA ARG A 64 -0.03 15.47 0.41
C ARG A 64 -1.37 15.28 -0.30
N LEU A 65 -2.16 14.27 0.05
CA LEU A 65 -3.41 13.92 -0.61
C LEU A 65 -4.62 14.74 -0.09
N THR A 66 -4.42 16.02 0.20
CA THR A 66 -5.45 16.90 0.77
C THR A 66 -6.52 17.29 -0.25
N GLU A 67 -6.14 17.41 -1.52
CA GLU A 67 -7.03 17.87 -2.60
C GLU A 67 -7.50 16.74 -3.53
N GLY A 68 -7.15 15.50 -3.23
CA GLY A 68 -7.42 14.31 -4.02
C GLY A 68 -6.19 13.43 -4.14
N GLY A 69 -6.33 12.31 -4.83
CA GLY A 69 -5.24 11.38 -5.08
C GLY A 69 -5.73 9.95 -5.24
N VAL A 70 -4.83 9.06 -5.60
CA VAL A 70 -5.15 7.64 -5.83
C VAL A 70 -4.30 6.77 -4.93
N ILE A 71 -4.94 5.82 -4.23
CA ILE A 71 -4.27 4.76 -3.48
C ILE A 71 -4.70 3.42 -4.07
N LEU A 72 -3.72 2.63 -4.52
CA LEU A 72 -3.96 1.28 -5.04
C LEU A 72 -3.36 0.27 -4.05
N ASN A 73 -4.21 -0.56 -3.45
CA ASN A 73 -3.78 -1.71 -2.66
C ASN A 73 -3.85 -2.97 -3.54
N VAL A 74 -2.71 -3.57 -3.84
CA VAL A 74 -2.62 -4.71 -4.77
C VAL A 74 -2.14 -5.95 -4.02
N GLY A 75 -3.05 -6.89 -3.77
CA GLY A 75 -2.71 -8.21 -3.19
C GLY A 75 -2.24 -8.18 -1.73
N SER A 76 -2.55 -7.13 -0.97
CA SER A 76 -2.18 -7.03 0.44
C SER A 76 -3.41 -7.02 1.36
N ALA A 77 -3.66 -8.13 2.04
CA ALA A 77 -4.80 -8.28 2.95
C ALA A 77 -4.64 -7.56 4.30
N VAL A 78 -3.40 -7.33 4.76
CA VAL A 78 -3.11 -6.88 6.13
C VAL A 78 -2.15 -5.70 6.17
N THR A 79 -0.88 -5.86 5.75
CA THR A 79 0.16 -4.84 5.95
C THR A 79 -0.18 -3.52 5.26
N GLY A 80 -0.47 -3.55 3.96
CA GLY A 80 -0.85 -2.35 3.19
C GLY A 80 -2.05 -1.59 3.81
N PRO A 81 -3.19 -2.25 4.07
CA PRO A 81 -4.34 -1.63 4.72
C PRO A 81 -4.05 -1.04 6.10
N GLU A 82 -3.27 -1.72 6.93
CA GLU A 82 -2.93 -1.23 8.27
C GLU A 82 -1.93 -0.07 8.22
N VAL A 83 -0.93 -0.12 7.34
CA VAL A 83 0.01 0.99 7.13
C VAL A 83 -0.72 2.22 6.62
N PHE A 84 -1.56 2.07 5.59
CA PHE A 84 -2.32 3.19 5.03
C PHE A 84 -3.29 3.82 6.03
N LEU A 85 -4.06 3.00 6.77
CA LEU A 85 -4.99 3.51 7.78
C LEU A 85 -4.28 4.37 8.84
N LYS A 86 -3.06 4.00 9.23
CA LYS A 86 -2.28 4.69 10.25
C LYS A 86 -1.64 5.96 9.68
N ALA A 87 -1.11 5.88 8.46
CA ALA A 87 -0.61 7.04 7.73
C ALA A 87 -1.69 8.11 7.53
N ALA A 88 -2.87 7.74 7.05
CA ALA A 88 -3.98 8.67 6.84
C ALA A 88 -4.48 9.30 8.15
N SER A 89 -4.56 8.51 9.23
CA SER A 89 -4.87 9.01 10.57
C SER A 89 -3.82 10.02 11.06
N MET A 90 -2.53 9.72 10.87
CA MET A 90 -1.44 10.62 11.26
C MET A 90 -1.47 11.92 10.46
N ALA A 91 -1.68 11.85 9.14
CA ALA A 91 -1.82 13.03 8.28
C ALA A 91 -2.97 13.95 8.75
N GLY A 92 -4.15 13.38 9.05
CA GLY A 92 -5.26 14.14 9.63
C GLY A 92 -4.93 14.77 10.98
N ASN A 93 -4.26 14.04 11.87
CA ASN A 93 -3.89 14.53 13.20
C ASN A 93 -2.86 15.68 13.16
N THR A 94 -2.05 15.79 12.10
CA THR A 94 -1.09 16.89 11.91
C THR A 94 -1.66 18.07 11.10
N GLY A 95 -2.97 18.05 10.78
CA GLY A 95 -3.64 19.13 10.04
C GLY A 95 -3.58 18.99 8.52
N HIS A 96 -2.99 17.91 8.00
CA HIS A 96 -2.90 17.60 6.57
C HIS A 96 -3.92 16.52 6.21
N THR A 97 -5.18 16.77 6.56
CA THR A 97 -6.27 15.80 6.39
C THR A 97 -6.43 15.41 4.93
N PRO A 98 -6.31 14.12 4.57
CA PRO A 98 -6.59 13.66 3.23
C PRO A 98 -8.02 14.05 2.81
N GLY A 99 -8.22 14.33 1.53
CA GLY A 99 -9.51 14.79 1.01
C GLY A 99 -9.77 14.25 -0.39
N ARG A 100 -11.00 13.80 -0.64
CA ARG A 100 -11.47 13.35 -1.97
C ARG A 100 -10.59 12.29 -2.63
N ILE A 101 -9.99 11.42 -1.81
CA ILE A 101 -9.13 10.35 -2.28
C ILE A 101 -9.95 9.27 -3.01
N VAL A 102 -9.37 8.70 -4.06
CA VAL A 102 -9.88 7.50 -4.72
C VAL A 102 -9.02 6.33 -4.29
N THR A 103 -9.64 5.28 -3.77
CA THR A 103 -8.93 4.08 -3.35
C THR A 103 -9.43 2.88 -4.15
N ALA A 104 -8.53 1.94 -4.43
CA ALA A 104 -8.88 0.68 -5.06
C ALA A 104 -8.15 -0.48 -4.40
N ASP A 105 -8.86 -1.56 -4.16
CA ASP A 105 -8.33 -2.79 -3.60
C ASP A 105 -8.46 -3.93 -4.62
N PHE A 106 -7.35 -4.59 -4.93
CA PHE A 106 -7.27 -5.68 -5.90
C PHE A 106 -6.97 -6.99 -5.19
N ASP A 107 -7.97 -7.85 -5.10
CA ASP A 107 -7.84 -9.13 -4.41
C ASP A 107 -8.84 -10.17 -4.99
N LEU A 108 -8.62 -11.43 -4.67
CA LEU A 108 -9.38 -12.59 -5.15
C LEU A 108 -10.57 -12.93 -4.26
N ARG A 109 -10.58 -12.45 -3.01
CA ARG A 109 -11.60 -12.80 -2.03
C ARG A 109 -12.97 -12.22 -2.42
N PRO A 110 -14.07 -12.92 -2.13
CA PRO A 110 -15.40 -12.36 -2.33
C PRO A 110 -15.59 -11.05 -1.55
N TYR A 111 -16.23 -10.08 -2.18
CA TYR A 111 -16.56 -8.80 -1.53
C TYR A 111 -18.06 -8.69 -1.22
N ASN A 112 -18.37 -8.47 0.06
CA ASN A 112 -19.73 -8.22 0.52
C ASN A 112 -19.78 -7.03 1.50
N PRO A 113 -20.13 -5.82 1.02
CA PRO A 113 -20.11 -4.61 1.83
C PRO A 113 -21.09 -4.60 3.01
N GLU A 114 -22.18 -5.36 2.92
CA GLU A 114 -23.27 -5.30 3.90
C GLU A 114 -22.91 -5.95 5.25
N LYS A 115 -21.89 -6.82 5.27
CA LYS A 115 -21.58 -7.67 6.42
C LYS A 115 -20.30 -7.28 7.17
N PHE A 116 -19.67 -6.16 6.83
CA PHE A 116 -18.40 -5.78 7.46
C PHE A 116 -18.51 -5.34 8.92
N THR A 117 -19.69 -5.00 9.42
CA THR A 117 -19.89 -4.65 10.82
C THR A 117 -20.29 -5.85 11.68
N ASP A 118 -20.67 -6.98 11.09
CA ASP A 118 -21.08 -8.19 11.81
C ASP A 118 -19.86 -9.06 12.14
N GLU A 119 -19.47 -9.11 13.41
CA GLU A 119 -18.35 -9.93 13.89
C GLU A 119 -18.50 -11.43 13.65
N ASN A 120 -19.73 -11.92 13.40
CA ASN A 120 -19.98 -13.31 13.06
C ASN A 120 -19.81 -13.60 11.56
N ALA A 121 -19.60 -12.58 10.73
CA ALA A 121 -19.39 -12.72 9.30
C ALA A 121 -17.89 -12.71 8.95
N VAL A 122 -17.47 -13.58 8.02
CA VAL A 122 -16.06 -13.69 7.59
C VAL A 122 -15.49 -12.35 7.08
N GLY A 123 -16.31 -11.54 6.42
CA GLY A 123 -15.93 -10.22 5.91
C GLY A 123 -15.49 -9.26 7.00
N TYR A 124 -15.92 -9.47 8.26
CA TYR A 124 -15.47 -8.65 9.38
C TYR A 124 -13.94 -8.68 9.55
N TYR A 125 -13.28 -9.75 9.13
CA TYR A 125 -11.85 -9.93 9.33
C TYR A 125 -10.99 -9.46 8.14
N TYR A 126 -11.60 -8.97 7.06
CA TYR A 126 -10.88 -8.47 5.87
C TYR A 126 -10.54 -6.98 6.03
N ARG A 127 -9.30 -6.69 6.42
CA ARG A 127 -8.82 -5.33 6.71
C ARG A 127 -8.72 -4.46 5.48
N ASP A 128 -8.31 -5.04 4.37
CA ASP A 128 -8.28 -4.43 3.04
C ASP A 128 -9.66 -3.91 2.61
N GLN A 129 -10.67 -4.77 2.59
CA GLN A 129 -12.04 -4.41 2.23
C GLN A 129 -12.63 -3.34 3.16
N LYS A 130 -12.30 -3.40 4.46
CA LYS A 130 -12.73 -2.41 5.44
C LYS A 130 -12.02 -1.08 5.31
N SER A 131 -10.69 -1.08 5.36
CA SER A 131 -9.89 0.13 5.48
C SER A 131 -9.71 0.80 4.13
N ILE A 132 -9.33 0.05 3.09
CA ILE A 132 -9.07 0.60 1.76
C ILE A 132 -10.38 1.00 1.09
N VAL A 133 -11.38 0.11 1.03
CA VAL A 133 -12.57 0.35 0.21
C VAL A 133 -13.64 1.16 0.93
N THR A 134 -13.80 0.98 2.24
CA THR A 134 -14.96 1.52 2.96
C THR A 134 -14.59 2.68 3.88
N ARG A 135 -13.86 2.43 4.96
CA ARG A 135 -13.69 3.35 6.09
C ARG A 135 -12.88 4.59 5.76
N VAL A 136 -11.67 4.41 5.24
CA VAL A 136 -10.73 5.53 5.00
C VAL A 136 -11.26 6.48 3.92
N PRO A 137 -11.65 6.02 2.71
CA PRO A 137 -12.18 6.93 1.70
C PRO A 137 -13.43 7.67 2.18
N GLN A 138 -14.39 6.98 2.82
CA GLN A 138 -15.61 7.64 3.32
C GLN A 138 -15.32 8.68 4.41
N ALA A 139 -14.38 8.40 5.32
CA ALA A 139 -13.97 9.34 6.37
C ALA A 139 -13.38 10.65 5.80
N TYR A 140 -12.82 10.59 4.59
CA TYR A 140 -12.13 11.71 3.93
C TYR A 140 -12.87 12.22 2.68
N GLY A 141 -14.19 11.96 2.57
CA GLY A 141 -15.02 12.45 1.46
C GLY A 141 -14.61 11.91 0.08
N GLY A 142 -13.95 10.76 0.06
CA GLY A 142 -13.48 10.04 -1.12
C GLY A 142 -14.33 8.81 -1.45
N GLN A 143 -13.85 8.01 -2.40
CA GLN A 143 -14.52 6.80 -2.86
C GLN A 143 -13.55 5.63 -2.92
N GLY A 144 -13.96 4.47 -2.38
CA GLY A 144 -13.22 3.23 -2.53
C GLY A 144 -13.93 2.23 -3.45
N THR A 145 -13.14 1.47 -4.19
CA THR A 145 -13.63 0.40 -5.09
C THR A 145 -12.94 -0.91 -4.77
N TYR A 146 -13.71 -2.00 -4.66
CA TYR A 146 -13.15 -3.35 -4.63
C TYR A 146 -13.16 -3.94 -6.04
N ILE A 147 -12.02 -4.45 -6.47
CA ILE A 147 -11.85 -5.09 -7.77
C ILE A 147 -11.57 -6.56 -7.53
N GLU A 148 -12.65 -7.35 -7.52
CA GLU A 148 -12.60 -8.79 -7.33
C GLU A 148 -12.05 -9.47 -8.59
N GLY A 149 -10.88 -10.11 -8.47
CA GLY A 149 -10.29 -10.85 -9.57
C GLY A 149 -8.79 -11.10 -9.42
N ASN A 150 -8.25 -11.92 -10.31
CA ASN A 150 -6.81 -12.22 -10.29
C ASN A 150 -6.01 -10.96 -10.66
N GLN A 151 -5.14 -10.50 -9.76
CA GLN A 151 -4.32 -9.29 -9.96
C GLN A 151 -3.42 -9.37 -11.19
N LYS A 152 -3.07 -10.58 -11.67
CA LYS A 152 -2.35 -10.77 -12.94
C LYS A 152 -3.18 -10.38 -14.17
N GLN A 153 -4.49 -10.25 -14.02
CA GLN A 153 -5.42 -9.83 -15.07
C GLN A 153 -5.91 -8.41 -14.82
N THR A 154 -6.37 -8.12 -13.61
CA THR A 154 -7.05 -6.85 -13.28
C THR A 154 -6.10 -5.66 -13.31
N PHE A 155 -4.90 -5.78 -12.73
CA PHE A 155 -3.94 -4.67 -12.69
C PHE A 155 -3.32 -4.35 -14.07
N PRO A 156 -2.88 -5.34 -14.88
CA PRO A 156 -2.45 -5.06 -16.26
C PRO A 156 -3.56 -4.51 -17.15
N LEU A 157 -4.82 -4.90 -16.92
CA LEU A 157 -5.95 -4.35 -17.68
C LEU A 157 -6.19 -2.87 -17.32
N LEU A 158 -6.10 -2.50 -16.04
CA LEU A 158 -6.12 -1.09 -15.63
C LEU A 158 -5.03 -0.30 -16.36
N TYR A 159 -3.79 -0.81 -16.34
CA TYR A 159 -2.68 -0.15 -17.03
C TYR A 159 -2.95 0.04 -18.52
N LYS A 160 -3.43 -1.00 -19.23
CA LYS A 160 -3.80 -0.89 -20.65
C LYS A 160 -4.87 0.17 -20.89
N LYS A 161 -5.89 0.22 -20.03
CA LYS A 161 -6.96 1.22 -20.13
C LYS A 161 -6.44 2.64 -19.91
N LEU A 162 -5.49 2.83 -19.01
CA LEU A 162 -4.85 4.14 -18.80
C LEU A 162 -4.03 4.60 -20.01
N LEU A 163 -3.42 3.67 -20.77
CA LEU A 163 -2.69 4.00 -22.00
C LEU A 163 -3.59 4.31 -23.21
N GLU A 164 -4.89 3.96 -23.13
CA GLU A 164 -5.89 4.25 -24.18
C GLU A 164 -6.57 5.62 -23.99
N LEU A 165 -6.35 6.29 -22.86
CA LEU A 165 -6.85 7.64 -22.55
C LEU A 165 -5.99 8.73 -23.20
#